data_AF-A0A5C1YKE7-F1
#
_entry.id   AF-A0A5C1YKE7-F1
#
_cell.length_a   1.000
_cell.length_b   1.000
_cell.length_c   1.000
_cell.angle_alpha   90.00
_cell.angle_beta   90.00
_cell.angle_gamma   90.00
#
_symmetry.space_group_name_H-M   'P 1'
#
loop_
_entity.id
_entity.type
_entity.pdbx_description
1 polymer ?
#
loop_
_entity_poly.entity_id
_entity_poly.type
_entity_poly.pdbx_seq_one_letter_code
_entity_poly.pdbx_strand_id
1 'polypeptide(L)'
;MREVQRTPAIEQGRRRKADQFAEAADIVEQFDDNDAELVDAIVTLCVHAGIAASDVIGMKRLGTHVQGDNHTDAIAHLKKADASAAKHLSALLQLKTKAGYGFDSISRADLTRAIRAMHKLRASRH
;
A
#
# COMPACT_ATOMS: atom_id res chain seq x y z
N MET A 1 5.37 -17.35 -6.03
CA MET A 1 5.02 -16.09 -6.73
C MET A 1 4.16 -16.41 -7.93
N ARG A 2 3.00 -15.77 -8.10
CA ARG A 2 2.18 -15.90 -9.31
C ARG A 2 2.01 -14.53 -9.96
N GLU A 3 2.45 -14.39 -11.20
CA GLU A 3 2.06 -13.24 -12.01
C GLU A 3 0.62 -13.40 -12.48
N VAL A 4 -0.16 -12.32 -12.33
CA VAL A 4 -1.55 -12.26 -12.73
C VAL A 4 -1.67 -11.25 -13.86
N GLN A 5 -2.19 -11.71 -14.99
CA GLN A 5 -2.39 -10.89 -16.19
C GLN A 5 -3.44 -9.81 -15.96
N ARG A 6 -3.22 -8.64 -16.54
CA ARG A 6 -4.17 -7.54 -16.51
C ARG A 6 -5.45 -7.94 -17.24
N THR A 7 -6.57 -7.74 -16.57
CA THR A 7 -7.89 -7.64 -17.21
C THR A 7 -8.56 -6.35 -16.71
N PRO A 8 -9.51 -5.77 -17.48
CA PRO A 8 -10.23 -4.58 -17.04
C PRO A 8 -10.90 -4.76 -15.67
N ALA A 9 -11.46 -5.95 -15.41
CA ALA A 9 -12.11 -6.27 -14.14
C ALA A 9 -11.12 -6.31 -12.96
N ILE A 10 -9.94 -6.92 -13.14
CA ILE A 10 -8.90 -7.00 -12.10
C ILE A 10 -8.34 -5.61 -11.82
N GLU A 11 -7.99 -4.84 -12.86
CA GLU A 11 -7.48 -3.48 -12.71
C GLU A 11 -8.49 -2.58 -11.98
N GLN A 12 -9.75 -2.57 -12.42
CA GLN A 12 -10.79 -1.77 -11.79
C GLN A 12 -11.02 -2.20 -10.32
N GLY A 13 -11.00 -3.50 -10.05
CA GLY A 13 -11.11 -4.03 -8.69
C GLY A 13 -9.97 -3.59 -7.78
N ARG A 14 -8.71 -3.67 -8.24
CA ARG A 14 -7.55 -3.19 -7.47
C ARG A 14 -7.58 -1.68 -7.29
N ARG A 15 -7.98 -0.93 -8.32
CA ARG A 15 -8.16 0.53 -8.22
C ARG A 15 -9.18 0.92 -7.15
N ARG A 16 -10.37 0.29 -7.16
CA ARG A 16 -11.40 0.53 -6.13
C ARG A 16 -10.87 0.24 -4.73
N LYS A 17 -10.17 -0.89 -4.54
CA LYS A 17 -9.56 -1.22 -3.24
C LYS A 17 -8.52 -0.18 -2.79
N ALA A 18 -7.66 0.26 -3.69
CA ALA A 18 -6.67 1.30 -3.39
C ALA A 18 -7.33 2.60 -2.91
N ASP A 19 -8.45 2.98 -3.54
CA ASP A 19 -9.21 4.17 -3.16
C ASP A 19 -9.94 3.99 -1.84
N GLN A 20 -10.67 2.89 -1.65
CA GLN A 20 -11.42 2.62 -0.43
C GLN A 20 -10.54 2.53 0.82
N PHE A 21 -9.40 1.84 0.73
CA PHE A 21 -8.50 1.73 1.87
C PHE A 21 -7.80 3.05 2.19
N ALA A 22 -7.45 3.84 1.17
CA ALA A 22 -6.84 5.15 1.39
C ALA A 22 -7.83 6.12 2.02
N GLU A 23 -9.06 6.18 1.50
CA GLU A 23 -10.13 7.00 2.07
C GLU A 23 -10.45 6.60 3.51
N ALA A 24 -10.52 5.29 3.80
CA ALA A 24 -10.69 4.82 5.18
C ALA A 24 -9.52 5.22 6.08
N ALA A 25 -8.27 5.13 5.60
CA ALA A 25 -7.11 5.57 6.37
C ALA A 25 -7.18 7.07 6.70
N ASP A 26 -7.53 7.90 5.71
CA ASP A 26 -7.67 9.35 5.86
C ASP A 26 -8.78 9.71 6.85
N ILE A 27 -9.93 9.02 6.78
CA ILE A 27 -11.04 9.21 7.72
C ILE A 27 -10.60 8.85 9.14
N VAL A 28 -10.01 7.66 9.33
CA VAL A 28 -9.61 7.21 10.67
C VAL A 28 -8.54 8.11 11.26
N GLU A 29 -7.55 8.55 10.48
CA GLU A 29 -6.54 9.51 10.94
C GLU A 29 -7.16 10.84 11.38
N GLN A 30 -8.16 11.35 10.63
CA GLN A 30 -8.83 12.59 10.96
C GLN A 30 -9.57 12.55 12.31
N PHE A 31 -10.10 11.38 12.70
CA PHE A 31 -10.87 11.20 13.94
C PHE A 31 -10.05 10.64 15.12
N ASP A 32 -8.78 10.26 14.90
CA ASP A 32 -7.87 9.81 15.95
C ASP A 32 -7.35 11.03 16.74
N ASP A 33 -8.18 11.54 17.65
CA ASP A 33 -8.01 12.75 18.47
C ASP A 33 -6.80 12.66 19.44
N ASN A 34 -5.59 12.73 18.87
CA ASN A 34 -4.30 12.92 19.55
C ASN A 34 -3.80 11.85 20.54
N ASP A 35 -4.55 10.78 20.83
CA ASP A 35 -4.02 9.67 21.65
C ASP A 35 -3.35 8.55 20.82
N ALA A 36 -3.44 8.62 19.49
CA ALA A 36 -2.76 7.67 18.59
C ALA A 36 -3.17 6.20 18.88
N GLU A 37 -4.41 5.98 19.29
CA GLU A 37 -4.90 4.64 19.64
C GLU A 37 -5.13 3.78 18.40
N LEU A 38 -5.33 4.42 17.24
CA LEU A 38 -5.66 3.74 15.99
C LEU A 38 -4.49 3.67 14.99
N VAL A 39 -3.26 4.00 15.42
CA VAL A 39 -2.09 4.08 14.53
C VAL A 39 -1.87 2.77 13.76
N ASP A 40 -1.92 1.62 14.43
CA ASP A 40 -1.69 0.32 13.80
C ASP A 40 -2.76 0.01 12.75
N ALA A 41 -4.01 0.40 13.02
CA ALA A 41 -5.11 0.26 12.07
C ALA A 41 -4.94 1.18 10.86
N ILE A 42 -4.59 2.46 11.06
CA ILE A 42 -4.35 3.42 9.98
C ILE A 42 -3.19 2.95 9.10
N VAL A 43 -2.10 2.49 9.70
CA VAL A 43 -0.93 1.96 8.97
C VAL A 43 -1.28 0.70 8.20
N THR A 44 -2.10 -0.19 8.77
CA THR A 44 -2.60 -1.38 8.08
C THR A 44 -3.43 -1.00 6.84
N LEU A 45 -4.31 -0.01 6.95
CA LEU A 45 -5.07 0.52 5.82
C LEU A 45 -4.14 1.13 4.75
N CYS A 46 -3.13 1.91 5.16
CA CYS A 46 -2.11 2.47 4.27
C CYS A 46 -1.37 1.38 3.48
N VAL A 47 -1.00 0.29 4.14
CA VAL A 47 -0.35 -0.86 3.51
C VAL A 47 -1.25 -1.49 2.45
N HIS A 48 -2.50 -1.78 2.79
CA HIS A 48 -3.43 -2.40 1.85
C HIS A 48 -3.75 -1.49 0.66
N ALA A 49 -3.90 -0.19 0.88
CA ALA A 49 -4.05 0.81 -0.17
C ALA A 49 -2.81 0.83 -1.10
N GLY A 50 -1.61 0.85 -0.52
CA GLY A 50 -0.36 0.87 -1.27
C GLY A 50 -0.12 -0.37 -2.13
N ILE A 51 -0.42 -1.56 -1.61
CA ILE A 51 -0.34 -2.82 -2.38
C ILE A 51 -1.32 -2.76 -3.55
N ALA A 52 -2.57 -2.34 -3.32
CA ALA A 52 -3.56 -2.27 -4.38
C ALA A 52 -3.21 -1.24 -5.46
N ALA A 53 -2.67 -0.08 -5.08
CA ALA A 53 -2.17 0.92 -6.02
C ALA A 53 -0.96 0.39 -6.82
N SER A 54 -0.05 -0.33 -6.18
CA SER A 54 1.12 -0.95 -6.80
C SER A 54 0.72 -1.95 -7.89
N ASP A 55 -0.31 -2.76 -7.65
CA ASP A 55 -0.82 -3.68 -8.66
C ASP A 55 -1.39 -2.96 -9.87
N VAL A 56 -2.08 -1.84 -9.66
CA VAL A 56 -2.58 -1.01 -10.78
C VAL A 56 -1.43 -0.44 -11.59
N ILE A 57 -0.37 0.06 -10.94
CA ILE A 57 0.84 0.56 -11.61
C ILE A 57 1.49 -0.56 -12.44
N GLY A 58 1.70 -1.74 -11.83
CA GLY A 58 2.24 -2.91 -12.50
C GLY A 58 1.41 -3.30 -13.71
N MET A 59 0.09 -3.43 -13.54
CA MET A 59 -0.82 -3.80 -14.63
C MET A 59 -0.80 -2.79 -15.77
N LYS A 60 -0.82 -1.49 -15.47
CA LYS A 60 -0.81 -0.44 -16.50
C LYS A 60 0.50 -0.37 -17.28
N ARG A 61 1.63 -0.61 -16.63
CA ARG A 61 2.96 -0.42 -17.23
C ARG A 61 3.59 -1.71 -17.78
N LEU A 62 3.31 -2.84 -17.16
CA LEU A 62 3.91 -4.15 -17.49
C LEU A 62 2.87 -5.18 -17.96
N GLY A 63 1.57 -4.88 -17.85
CA GLY A 63 0.50 -5.82 -18.19
C GLY A 63 0.23 -6.89 -17.12
N THR A 64 0.97 -6.91 -16.01
CA THR A 64 0.82 -7.90 -14.94
C THR A 64 0.91 -7.28 -13.54
N HIS A 65 0.48 -8.00 -12.51
CA HIS A 65 0.88 -7.76 -11.12
C HIS A 65 1.26 -9.09 -10.45
N VAL A 66 1.86 -9.02 -9.26
CA VAL A 66 2.28 -10.20 -8.50
C VAL A 66 1.29 -10.48 -7.38
N GLN A 67 0.84 -11.73 -7.28
CA GLN A 67 0.04 -12.24 -6.17
C GLN A 67 0.88 -13.20 -5.31
N GLY A 68 0.81 -13.00 -3.99
CA GLY A 68 1.47 -13.82 -2.98
C GLY A 68 1.98 -12.98 -1.81
N ASP A 69 2.45 -13.64 -0.75
CA ASP A 69 2.91 -12.97 0.47
C ASP A 69 4.38 -12.52 0.42
N ASN A 70 5.11 -12.82 -0.65
CA ASN A 70 6.50 -12.42 -0.78
C ASN A 70 6.61 -10.93 -1.12
N HIS A 71 6.98 -10.13 -0.12
CA HIS A 71 7.18 -8.68 -0.24
C HIS A 71 8.31 -8.33 -1.22
N THR A 72 9.39 -9.12 -1.26
CA THR A 72 10.55 -8.87 -2.14
C THR A 72 10.17 -8.96 -3.61
N ASP A 73 9.34 -9.95 -3.95
CA ASP A 73 8.86 -10.16 -5.32
C ASP A 73 7.97 -9.00 -5.78
N ALA A 74 7.07 -8.54 -4.91
CA ALA A 74 6.20 -7.40 -5.20
C ALA A 74 7.00 -6.11 -5.43
N ILE A 75 8.01 -5.84 -4.60
CA ILE A 75 8.90 -4.67 -4.76
C ILE A 75 9.71 -4.78 -6.05
N ALA A 76 10.29 -5.95 -6.33
CA ALA A 76 11.10 -6.16 -7.53
C ALA A 76 10.27 -6.00 -8.81
N HIS A 77 9.04 -6.52 -8.84
CA HIS A 77 8.11 -6.33 -9.94
C HIS A 77 7.71 -4.86 -10.11
N LEU A 78 7.29 -4.18 -9.04
CA LEU A 78 6.96 -2.77 -9.11
C LEU A 78 8.16 -1.91 -9.53
N LYS A 79 9.39 -2.26 -9.13
CA LYS A 79 10.61 -1.54 -9.53
C LYS A 79 10.84 -1.56 -11.04
N LYS A 80 10.43 -2.63 -11.74
CA LYS A 80 10.46 -2.70 -13.21
C LYS A 80 9.47 -1.71 -13.85
N ALA A 81 8.33 -1.45 -13.19
CA ALA A 81 7.31 -0.52 -13.66
C ALA A 81 7.61 0.94 -13.27
N ASP A 82 8.05 1.15 -12.04
CA ASP A 82 8.31 2.45 -11.43
C ASP A 82 9.24 2.31 -10.20
N ALA A 83 10.50 2.73 -10.35
CA ALA A 83 11.48 2.67 -9.27
C ALA A 83 11.16 3.61 -8.09
N SER A 84 10.43 4.70 -8.31
CA SER A 84 10.01 5.62 -7.25
C SER A 84 8.86 5.01 -6.44
N ALA A 85 7.85 4.49 -7.13
CA ALA A 85 6.73 3.77 -6.49
C ALA A 85 7.23 2.58 -5.66
N ALA A 86 8.21 1.82 -6.16
CA ALA A 86 8.81 0.70 -5.44
C ALA A 86 9.42 1.11 -4.08
N LYS A 87 9.98 2.31 -3.95
CA LYS A 87 10.49 2.81 -2.66
C LYS A 87 9.36 3.03 -1.66
N HIS A 88 8.24 3.57 -2.13
CA HIS A 88 7.06 3.79 -1.29
C HIS A 88 6.40 2.47 -0.86
N LEU A 89 6.28 1.50 -1.78
CA LEU A 89 5.77 0.17 -1.44
C LEU A 89 6.68 -0.53 -0.43
N SER A 90 7.99 -0.45 -0.60
CA SER A 90 8.97 -1.02 0.34
C SER A 90 8.78 -0.46 1.75
N ALA A 91 8.63 0.86 1.89
CA ALA A 91 8.40 1.50 3.19
C ALA A 91 7.11 0.99 3.87
N LEU A 92 6.04 0.78 3.10
CA LEU A 92 4.79 0.23 3.63
C LEU A 92 4.93 -1.24 4.06
N LEU A 93 5.56 -2.08 3.23
CA LEU A 93 5.71 -3.50 3.53
C LEU A 93 6.61 -3.79 4.74
N GLN A 94 7.57 -2.90 5.02
CA GLN A 94 8.34 -2.93 6.28
C GLN A 94 7.47 -2.68 7.52
N LEU A 95 6.45 -1.83 7.39
CA LEU A 95 5.52 -1.52 8.48
C LEU A 95 4.43 -2.59 8.65
N LYS A 96 4.06 -3.32 7.60
CA LYS A 96 3.05 -4.40 7.66
C LYS A 96 3.31 -5.41 8.77
N THR A 97 4.56 -5.88 8.90
CA THR A 97 4.92 -6.86 9.92
C THR A 97 4.85 -6.25 11.32
N LYS A 98 5.31 -5.00 11.46
CA LYS A 98 5.31 -4.30 12.76
C LYS A 98 3.89 -3.97 13.24
N ALA A 99 3.03 -3.45 12.35
CA ALA A 99 1.65 -3.09 12.69
C ALA A 99 0.73 -4.30 12.88
N GLY A 100 0.96 -5.40 12.14
CA GLY A 100 0.10 -6.58 12.18
C GLY A 100 0.47 -7.63 13.23
N TYR A 101 1.73 -7.65 13.68
CA TYR A 101 2.26 -8.72 14.54
C TYR A 101 3.21 -8.24 15.64
N GLY A 102 3.60 -6.96 15.64
CA GLY A 102 4.45 -6.39 16.68
C GLY A 102 3.66 -6.18 17.97
N PHE A 103 4.33 -6.32 19.12
CA PHE A 103 3.75 -5.92 20.41
C PHE A 103 3.97 -4.43 20.71
N ASP A 104 4.99 -3.82 20.07
CA ASP A 104 5.28 -2.40 20.17
C ASP A 104 4.40 -1.60 19.20
N SER A 105 3.72 -0.58 19.73
CA SER A 105 2.89 0.34 18.93
C SER A 105 3.73 1.03 17.84
N ILE A 106 3.13 1.20 16.67
CA ILE A 106 3.72 2.00 15.59
C ILE A 106 3.88 3.46 16.04
N SER A 107 5.04 4.06 15.75
CA SER A 107 5.30 5.45 16.11
C SER A 107 4.53 6.44 15.22
N ARG A 108 4.26 7.66 15.72
CA ARG A 108 3.69 8.75 14.89
C ARG A 108 4.53 9.08 13.65
N ALA A 109 5.86 8.92 13.75
CA ALA A 109 6.76 9.11 12.61
C ALA A 109 6.56 8.03 11.54
N ASP A 110 6.34 6.79 11.95
CA ASP A 110 6.00 5.68 11.06
C ASP A 110 4.61 5.87 10.43
N LEU A 111 3.62 6.35 11.20
CA LEU A 111 2.30 6.75 10.68
C LEU A 111 2.42 7.79 9.56
N THR A 112 3.13 8.89 9.84
CA THR A 112 3.33 9.97 8.87
C THR A 112 4.00 9.46 7.59
N ARG A 113 4.97 8.55 7.74
CA ARG A 113 5.65 7.91 6.62
C ARG A 113 4.70 7.01 5.82
N ALA A 114 3.83 6.26 6.49
CA ALA A 114 2.85 5.37 5.87
C ALA A 114 1.83 6.16 5.04
N ILE A 115 1.21 7.19 5.62
CA ILE A 115 0.23 8.05 4.93
C ILE A 115 0.86 8.69 3.69
N ARG A 116 2.06 9.26 3.82
CA ARG A 116 2.78 9.84 2.68
C ARG A 116 3.05 8.81 1.58
N ALA A 117 3.53 7.62 1.94
CA ALA A 117 3.83 6.56 0.97
C ALA A 117 2.55 6.07 0.25
N MET A 118 1.46 5.88 0.98
CA MET A 118 0.15 5.54 0.44
C MET A 118 -0.31 6.57 -0.59
N HIS A 119 -0.32 7.86 -0.25
CA HIS A 119 -0.76 8.91 -1.17
C HIS A 119 0.11 9.00 -2.42
N LYS A 120 1.43 8.83 -2.29
CA LYS A 120 2.34 8.82 -3.45
C LYS A 120 2.04 7.65 -4.39
N LEU A 121 1.86 6.44 -3.86
CA LEU A 121 1.47 5.27 -4.66
C LEU A 121 0.11 5.46 -5.32
N ARG A 122 -0.87 5.97 -4.57
CA ARG A 122 -2.20 6.29 -5.09
C ARG A 122 -2.08 7.27 -6.25
N ALA A 123 -1.39 8.40 -6.10
CA ALA A 123 -1.22 9.38 -7.17
C ALA A 123 -0.53 8.81 -8.42
N SER A 124 0.45 7.93 -8.26
CA SER A 124 1.22 7.33 -9.37
C SER A 124 0.47 6.27 -10.18
N ARG A 125 -0.75 5.87 -9.78
CA ARG A 125 -1.53 4.80 -10.45
C ARG A 125 -2.24 5.23 -11.74
N HIS A 126 -2.10 6.49 -12.15
CA HIS A 126 -2.74 7.05 -13.33
C HIS A 126 -1.93 6.78 -14.59
#